data_AF-A0A183HD92-F1
#
_entry.id   AF-A0A183HD92-F1
#
_cell.length_a   1.000
_cell.length_b   1.000
_cell.length_c   1.000
_cell.angle_alpha   90.00
_cell.angle_beta   90.00
_cell.angle_gamma   90.00
#
_symmetry.space_group_name_H-M   'P 1'
#
loop_
_entity.id
_entity.type
_entity.pdbx_description
1 polymer ?
#
loop_
_entity_poly.entity_id
_entity_poly.type
_entity_poly.pdbx_seq_one_letter_code
_entity_poly.pdbx_strand_id
1 'polypeptide(L)'
;MHFGIGGSEDGHLFYPKKVVAFRSRIGEGGYIIVDKGENKARLQLFSKRGEFIRRLQTPYLEYVSALTVNDASHLVVFSSSVMMFILDIDLLEPLVLKWNDCTKAIGEPSDVAVFRDRYYVTDYKNHCVVALNNDGEFFCEVLCRFGSFESTPYPIGVDVSTNGDVLVADSHGNHFHIYCCTTDGQRLQEFECSQLKISRCVGLRLTSEGFLISVSKHNHTLLIFSTIFVNPPAPL
;
A
#
# COMPACT_ATOMS: atom_id res chain seq x y z
N MET A 1 20.09 9.54 2.41
CA MET A 1 20.23 8.97 3.76
C MET A 1 19.75 7.53 3.70
N HIS A 2 20.44 6.59 4.32
CA HIS A 2 20.00 5.20 4.49
C HIS A 2 20.15 4.83 5.97
N PHE A 3 19.32 3.92 6.47
CA PHE A 3 19.37 3.44 7.85
C PHE A 3 18.93 1.97 7.93
N GLY A 4 19.14 1.37 9.09
CA GLY A 4 18.79 -0.02 9.37
C GLY A 4 20.03 -0.89 9.56
N ILE A 5 20.01 -1.71 10.62
CA ILE A 5 21.05 -2.69 10.94
C ILE A 5 20.39 -4.06 10.86
N GLY A 6 21.07 -5.06 10.29
CA GLY A 6 20.54 -6.41 10.20
C GLY A 6 20.42 -7.07 11.57
N GLY A 7 19.26 -7.68 11.88
CA GLY A 7 19.08 -8.46 13.10
C GLY A 7 17.62 -8.56 13.57
N SER A 8 17.39 -9.45 14.54
CA SER A 8 16.08 -9.77 15.13
C SER A 8 15.75 -8.99 16.40
N GLU A 9 16.65 -8.12 16.86
CA GLU A 9 16.40 -7.22 17.99
C GLU A 9 15.50 -6.05 17.58
N ASP A 10 14.92 -5.38 18.57
CA ASP A 10 14.15 -4.15 18.37
C ASP A 10 15.08 -3.03 17.83
N GLY A 11 14.65 -2.36 16.77
CA GLY A 11 15.45 -1.38 16.03
C GLY A 11 16.36 -1.97 14.95
N HIS A 12 16.53 -3.29 14.93
CA HIS A 12 17.17 -4.00 13.82
C HIS A 12 16.12 -4.50 12.84
N LEU A 13 16.51 -4.63 11.57
CA LEU A 13 15.66 -5.09 10.49
C LEU A 13 16.02 -6.51 10.06
N PHE A 14 15.04 -7.40 10.06
CA PHE A 14 15.20 -8.79 9.63
C PHE A 14 14.29 -9.09 8.44
N TYR A 15 14.86 -9.13 7.23
CA TYR A 15 14.11 -9.26 5.97
C TYR A 15 12.91 -8.31 5.86
N PRO A 16 13.13 -6.98 5.86
CA PRO A 16 12.06 -6.00 5.70
C PRO A 16 11.31 -6.23 4.39
N LYS A 17 9.97 -6.22 4.46
CA LYS A 17 9.07 -6.52 3.35
C LYS A 17 8.29 -5.32 2.86
N LYS A 18 7.87 -4.43 3.77
CA LYS A 18 7.05 -3.25 3.47
C LYS A 18 7.48 -2.08 4.33
N VAL A 19 7.27 -0.88 3.81
CA VAL A 19 7.46 0.37 4.53
C VAL A 19 6.33 1.32 4.18
N VAL A 20 5.86 2.08 5.16
CA VAL A 20 4.91 3.18 4.96
C VAL A 20 5.38 4.39 5.76
N ALA A 21 5.23 5.58 5.19
CA ALA A 21 5.41 6.81 5.95
C ALA A 21 4.15 7.07 6.80
N PHE A 22 4.33 7.46 8.06
CA PHE A 22 3.22 7.85 8.92
C PHE A 22 3.38 9.29 9.38
N ARG A 23 2.25 9.96 9.57
CA ARG A 23 2.15 11.21 10.31
C ARG A 23 1.70 10.88 11.72
N SER A 24 2.16 11.64 12.69
CA SER A 24 1.70 11.54 14.07
C SER A 24 0.89 12.78 14.42
N ARG A 25 -0.22 12.62 15.15
CA ARG A 25 -1.00 13.74 15.66
C ARG A 25 -0.34 14.40 16.87
N ILE A 26 0.64 13.73 17.49
CA ILE A 26 1.33 14.17 18.71
C ILE A 26 2.84 14.37 18.50
N GLY A 27 3.36 14.24 17.28
CA GLY A 27 4.79 14.32 16.98
C GLY A 27 5.11 14.46 15.49
N GLU A 28 6.39 14.36 15.12
CA GLU A 28 6.84 14.67 13.75
C GLU A 28 6.55 13.57 12.69
N GLY A 29 6.05 12.40 13.09
CA GLY A 29 5.85 11.23 12.22
C GLY A 29 7.16 10.51 11.86
N GLY A 30 7.12 9.61 10.88
CA GLY A 30 8.29 8.80 10.52
C GLY A 30 7.95 7.67 9.54
N TYR A 31 8.59 6.52 9.73
CA TYR A 31 8.38 5.30 8.93
C TYR A 31 7.93 4.14 9.80
N ILE A 32 7.00 3.34 9.29
CA ILE A 32 6.68 2.02 9.84
C ILE A 32 7.25 1.00 8.87
N ILE A 33 8.16 0.17 9.36
CA ILE A 33 8.75 -0.92 8.59
C ILE A 33 8.15 -2.23 9.08
N VAL A 34 7.64 -3.02 8.15
CA VAL A 34 7.23 -4.40 8.38
C VAL A 34 8.37 -5.30 7.98
N ASP A 35 8.84 -6.12 8.92
CA ASP A 35 9.86 -7.11 8.66
C ASP A 35 9.46 -8.51 9.15
N LYS A 36 10.26 -9.50 8.76
CA LYS A 36 10.08 -10.88 9.19
C LYS A 36 10.65 -10.97 10.61
N GLY A 37 9.82 -11.06 11.64
CA GLY A 37 10.30 -11.47 12.96
C GLY A 37 10.67 -12.96 12.98
N GLU A 38 10.98 -13.51 14.15
CA GLU A 38 11.28 -14.94 14.28
C GLU A 38 10.07 -15.81 13.90
N ASN A 39 8.88 -15.44 14.37
CA ASN A 39 7.64 -16.22 14.18
C ASN A 39 6.47 -15.41 13.59
N LYS A 40 6.45 -14.08 13.77
CA LYS A 40 5.38 -13.17 13.32
C LYS A 40 5.97 -11.92 12.69
N ALA A 41 5.21 -11.23 11.86
CA ALA A 41 5.59 -9.91 11.32
C ALA A 41 5.83 -8.92 12.47
N ARG A 42 6.91 -8.14 12.38
CA ARG A 42 7.14 -7.02 13.31
C ARG A 42 6.84 -5.72 12.59
N LEU A 43 6.08 -4.85 13.24
CA LEU A 43 5.85 -3.48 12.80
C LEU A 43 6.69 -2.57 13.69
N GLN A 44 7.71 -1.94 13.11
CA GLN A 44 8.67 -1.11 13.83
C GLN A 44 8.61 0.33 13.34
N LEU A 45 8.47 1.28 14.28
CA LEU A 45 8.45 2.71 14.00
C LEU A 45 9.86 3.28 14.07
N PHE A 46 10.21 4.07 13.06
CA PHE A 46 11.46 4.80 12.95
C PHE A 46 11.19 6.27 12.71
N SER A 47 12.05 7.14 13.24
CA SER A 47 12.00 8.57 12.98
C SER A 47 12.33 8.87 11.51
N LYS A 48 12.08 10.10 11.07
CA LYS A 48 12.50 10.57 9.74
C LYS A 48 14.02 10.50 9.53
N ARG A 49 14.80 10.44 10.61
CA ARG A 49 16.26 10.28 10.60
C ARG A 49 16.70 8.81 10.63
N GLY A 50 15.75 7.87 10.73
CA GLY A 50 16.03 6.44 10.78
C GLY A 50 16.34 5.89 12.17
N GLU A 51 16.07 6.66 13.22
CA GLU A 51 16.25 6.22 14.61
C GLU A 51 15.07 5.35 15.02
N PHE A 52 15.33 4.22 15.68
CA PHE A 52 14.25 3.39 16.20
C PHE A 52 13.46 4.14 17.28
N ILE A 53 12.14 4.15 17.14
CA ILE A 53 11.23 4.73 18.12
C ILE A 53 10.70 3.63 19.03
N ARG A 54 10.01 2.63 18.44
CA ARG A 54 9.41 1.50 19.16
C ARG A 54 8.89 0.43 18.21
N ARG A 55 8.62 -0.76 18.75
CA ARG A 55 7.86 -1.82 18.08
C ARG A 55 6.37 -1.72 18.47
N LEU A 56 5.47 -1.88 17.50
CA LEU A 56 4.04 -2.02 17.78
C LEU A 56 3.74 -3.43 18.29
N GLN A 57 3.03 -3.54 19.41
CA GLN A 57 2.59 -4.82 19.95
C GLN A 57 1.26 -5.22 19.31
N THR A 58 1.31 -6.01 18.25
CA THR A 58 0.13 -6.46 17.49
C THR A 58 0.08 -7.99 17.40
N PRO A 59 -0.21 -8.71 18.51
CA PRO A 59 -0.12 -10.17 18.57
C PRO A 59 -1.09 -10.90 17.62
N TYR A 60 -2.16 -10.23 17.22
CA TYR A 60 -3.17 -10.68 16.27
C TYR A 60 -2.74 -10.56 14.79
N LEU A 61 -1.64 -9.87 14.50
CA LEU A 61 -1.08 -9.75 13.14
C LEU A 61 0.08 -10.73 12.96
N GLU A 62 -0.20 -11.90 12.38
CA GLU A 62 0.85 -12.89 12.08
C GLU A 62 1.66 -12.49 10.85
N TYR A 63 0.99 -12.09 9.78
CA TYR A 63 1.60 -11.60 8.55
C TYR A 63 0.80 -10.42 8.00
N VAL A 64 1.51 -9.42 7.48
CA VAL A 64 0.93 -8.25 6.83
C VAL A 64 1.04 -8.40 5.32
N SER A 65 -0.10 -8.38 4.65
CA SER A 65 -0.24 -8.52 3.20
C SER A 65 -0.29 -7.17 2.49
N ALA A 66 -0.91 -6.15 3.11
CA ALA A 66 -0.89 -4.76 2.65
C ALA A 66 -0.94 -3.77 3.83
N LEU A 67 -0.40 -2.57 3.62
CA LEU A 67 -0.26 -1.56 4.67
C LEU A 67 -0.35 -0.15 4.08
N THR A 68 -1.11 0.73 4.74
CA THR A 68 -1.15 2.16 4.43
C THR A 68 -1.51 2.99 5.66
N VAL A 69 -1.50 4.32 5.55
CA VAL A 69 -1.96 5.24 6.57
C VAL A 69 -3.06 6.11 5.96
N ASN A 70 -4.20 6.23 6.63
CA ASN A 70 -5.31 7.05 6.15
C ASN A 70 -5.15 8.54 6.52
N ASP A 71 -6.05 9.39 6.03
CA ASP A 71 -6.02 10.84 6.27
C ASP A 71 -6.12 11.23 7.75
N ALA A 72 -6.75 10.38 8.57
CA ALA A 72 -6.83 10.54 10.02
C ALA A 72 -5.52 10.15 10.75
N SER A 73 -4.46 9.78 10.04
CA SER A 73 -3.21 9.25 10.60
C SER A 73 -3.38 7.95 11.39
N HIS A 74 -4.35 7.12 10.99
CA HIS A 74 -4.50 5.75 11.49
C HIS A 74 -3.81 4.78 10.54
N LEU A 75 -3.19 3.76 11.11
CA LEU A 75 -2.58 2.68 10.37
C LEU A 75 -3.66 1.72 9.87
N VAL A 76 -3.65 1.42 8.59
CA VAL A 76 -4.57 0.48 7.96
C VAL A 76 -3.77 -0.74 7.52
N VAL A 77 -4.11 -1.90 8.08
CA VAL A 77 -3.35 -3.14 7.88
C VAL A 77 -4.28 -4.20 7.31
N PHE A 78 -3.87 -4.84 6.21
CA PHE A 78 -4.43 -6.11 5.79
C PHE A 78 -3.54 -7.25 6.28
N SER A 79 -4.13 -8.25 6.93
CA SER A 79 -3.43 -9.48 7.32
C SER A 79 -3.39 -10.49 6.17
N SER A 80 -2.59 -11.55 6.32
CA SER A 80 -2.65 -12.71 5.41
C SER A 80 -3.97 -13.49 5.49
N SER A 81 -4.74 -13.34 6.57
CA SER A 81 -6.08 -13.89 6.72
C SER A 81 -7.16 -13.00 6.10
N VAL A 82 -6.78 -11.98 5.33
CA VAL A 82 -7.70 -11.04 4.64
C VAL A 82 -8.61 -10.29 5.63
N MET A 83 -8.08 -9.99 6.81
CA MET A 83 -8.70 -9.09 7.78
C MET A 83 -8.13 -7.69 7.61
N MET A 84 -8.99 -6.67 7.59
CA MET A 84 -8.60 -5.27 7.63
C MET A 84 -8.64 -4.77 9.07
N PHE A 85 -7.56 -4.13 9.54
CA PHE A 85 -7.49 -3.46 10.83
C PHE A 85 -7.20 -1.98 10.66
N ILE A 86 -7.88 -1.13 11.42
CA ILE A 86 -7.60 0.30 11.53
C ILE A 86 -7.11 0.55 12.95
N LEU A 87 -5.86 1.00 13.07
CA LEU A 87 -5.17 1.15 14.35
C LEU A 87 -4.78 2.61 14.59
N ASP A 88 -5.06 3.10 15.80
CA ASP A 88 -4.39 4.28 16.31
C ASP A 88 -3.00 3.88 16.83
N ILE A 89 -1.96 4.47 16.28
CA ILE A 89 -0.56 4.20 16.58
C ILE A 89 0.14 5.36 17.31
N ASP A 90 -0.57 6.44 17.65
CA ASP A 90 0.00 7.54 18.42
C ASP A 90 0.08 7.21 19.91
N LEU A 91 -0.73 6.26 20.38
CA LEU A 91 -0.70 5.75 21.75
C LEU A 91 0.46 4.78 21.98
N LEU A 92 0.96 4.70 23.22
CA LEU A 92 2.05 3.77 23.59
C LEU A 92 1.69 2.31 23.25
N GLU A 93 0.44 1.92 23.47
CA GLU A 93 -0.11 0.66 22.97
C GLU A 93 -1.03 0.96 21.77
N PRO A 94 -0.85 0.30 20.62
CA PRO A 94 -1.70 0.56 19.47
C PRO A 94 -3.15 0.16 19.77
N LEU A 95 -4.08 1.09 19.58
CA LEU A 95 -5.50 0.86 19.79
C LEU A 95 -6.16 0.38 18.50
N VAL A 96 -6.83 -0.77 18.54
CA VAL A 96 -7.67 -1.24 17.43
C VAL A 96 -8.95 -0.42 17.42
N LEU A 97 -9.08 0.50 16.46
CA LEU A 97 -10.28 1.31 16.28
C LEU A 97 -11.38 0.52 15.58
N LYS A 98 -10.99 -0.29 14.58
CA LYS A 98 -11.92 -1.12 13.81
C LYS A 98 -11.21 -2.33 13.22
N TRP A 99 -11.97 -3.40 13.02
CA TRP A 99 -11.55 -4.55 12.23
C TRP A 99 -12.72 -5.04 11.37
N ASN A 100 -12.40 -5.57 10.19
CA ASN A 100 -13.39 -6.11 9.26
C ASN A 100 -12.87 -7.37 8.57
N ASP A 101 -13.73 -8.38 8.45
CA ASP A 101 -13.48 -9.55 7.61
C ASP A 101 -13.74 -9.21 6.14
N CYS A 102 -12.71 -9.32 5.30
CA CYS A 102 -12.77 -9.04 3.87
C CYS A 102 -12.68 -10.30 3.01
N THR A 103 -12.70 -11.51 3.59
CA THR A 103 -12.52 -12.79 2.88
C THR A 103 -13.58 -13.07 1.82
N LYS A 104 -14.79 -12.50 1.97
CA LYS A 104 -15.86 -12.59 0.97
C LYS A 104 -15.63 -11.69 -0.24
N ALA A 105 -14.88 -10.61 -0.06
CA ALA A 105 -14.65 -9.59 -1.09
C ALA A 105 -13.31 -9.81 -1.81
N ILE A 106 -12.26 -10.18 -1.09
CA ILE A 106 -10.87 -10.21 -1.58
C ILE A 106 -10.30 -11.62 -1.47
N GLY A 107 -9.65 -12.08 -2.55
CA GLY A 107 -8.97 -13.37 -2.59
C GLY A 107 -7.56 -13.30 -1.98
N GLU A 108 -6.72 -12.39 -2.47
CA GLU A 108 -5.34 -12.22 -1.98
C GLU A 108 -4.91 -10.74 -2.06
N PRO A 109 -4.95 -9.98 -0.95
CA PRO A 109 -4.56 -8.58 -0.95
C PRO A 109 -3.04 -8.43 -1.17
N SER A 110 -2.61 -7.60 -2.12
CA SER A 110 -1.18 -7.34 -2.40
C SER A 110 -0.71 -5.95 -1.97
N ASP A 111 -1.56 -4.93 -2.13
CA ASP A 111 -1.31 -3.54 -1.75
C ASP A 111 -2.62 -2.81 -1.45
N VAL A 112 -2.52 -1.65 -0.79
CA VAL A 112 -3.68 -0.84 -0.43
C VAL A 112 -3.35 0.65 -0.50
N ALA A 113 -4.27 1.43 -1.05
CA ALA A 113 -4.27 2.89 -1.03
C ALA A 113 -5.56 3.42 -0.43
N VAL A 114 -5.52 4.64 0.09
CA VAL A 114 -6.68 5.32 0.67
C VAL A 114 -6.90 6.62 -0.07
N PHE A 115 -8.15 6.91 -0.40
CA PHE A 115 -8.56 8.20 -0.89
C PHE A 115 -9.92 8.56 -0.30
N ARG A 116 -9.96 9.60 0.54
CA ARG A 116 -11.12 9.92 1.38
C ARG A 116 -11.47 8.69 2.25
N ASP A 117 -12.72 8.29 2.30
CA ASP A 117 -13.19 7.13 3.08
C ASP A 117 -13.16 5.80 2.30
N ARG A 118 -12.46 5.75 1.15
CA ARG A 118 -12.35 4.55 0.32
C ARG A 118 -10.98 3.91 0.43
N TYR A 119 -10.98 2.58 0.60
CA TYR A 119 -9.79 1.73 0.63
C TYR A 119 -9.73 0.94 -0.68
N TYR A 120 -8.77 1.28 -1.54
CA TYR A 120 -8.53 0.58 -2.79
C TYR A 120 -7.52 -0.53 -2.54
N VAL A 121 -7.95 -1.78 -2.67
CA VAL A 121 -7.13 -2.96 -2.39
C VAL A 121 -6.92 -3.73 -3.67
N THR A 122 -5.67 -3.99 -4.03
CA THR A 122 -5.34 -4.87 -5.16
C THR A 122 -5.51 -6.32 -4.73
N ASP A 123 -6.35 -7.05 -5.45
CA ASP A 123 -6.60 -8.48 -5.27
C ASP A 123 -5.78 -9.25 -6.30
N TYR A 124 -4.60 -9.71 -5.88
CA TYR A 124 -3.63 -10.39 -6.71
C TYR A 124 -4.22 -11.62 -7.40
N LYS A 125 -4.97 -12.42 -6.63
CA LYS A 125 -5.55 -13.69 -7.07
C LYS A 125 -6.65 -13.50 -8.10
N ASN A 126 -7.47 -12.46 -7.95
CA ASN A 126 -8.61 -12.19 -8.83
C ASN A 126 -8.32 -11.12 -9.89
N HIS A 127 -7.08 -10.65 -10.01
CA HIS A 127 -6.63 -9.70 -11.05
C HIS A 127 -7.45 -8.42 -11.10
N CYS A 128 -7.82 -7.88 -9.95
CA CYS A 128 -8.70 -6.72 -9.86
C CYS A 128 -8.34 -5.82 -8.69
N VAL A 129 -9.00 -4.68 -8.63
CA VAL A 129 -9.03 -3.80 -7.45
C VAL A 129 -10.44 -3.82 -6.87
N VAL A 130 -10.50 -3.88 -5.55
CA VAL A 130 -11.74 -3.78 -4.78
C VAL A 130 -11.69 -2.48 -3.97
N ALA A 131 -12.66 -1.60 -4.19
CA ALA A 131 -12.85 -0.42 -3.36
C ALA A 131 -13.81 -0.76 -2.22
N LEU A 132 -13.32 -0.58 -0.99
CA LEU A 132 -14.07 -0.82 0.23
C LEU A 132 -14.31 0.48 0.98
N ASN A 133 -15.40 0.57 1.74
CA ASN A 133 -15.46 1.48 2.90
C ASN A 133 -15.24 0.67 4.19
N ASN A 134 -15.25 1.37 5.31
CA ASN A 134 -15.21 0.74 6.62
C ASN A 134 -16.52 0.91 7.39
N ASP A 135 -17.67 1.20 6.75
CA ASP A 135 -18.90 1.60 7.47
C ASP A 135 -19.57 0.43 8.21
N GLY A 136 -19.45 -0.80 7.71
CA GLY A 136 -20.04 -1.99 8.33
C GLY A 136 -19.45 -2.35 9.70
N GLU A 137 -20.22 -3.05 10.54
CA GLU A 137 -19.81 -3.37 11.92
C GLU A 137 -18.71 -4.45 11.99
N PHE A 138 -18.81 -5.48 11.14
CA PHE A 138 -17.88 -6.63 11.11
C PHE A 138 -17.33 -6.96 9.71
N PHE A 139 -17.94 -6.41 8.66
CA PHE A 139 -17.59 -6.64 7.26
C PHE A 139 -17.45 -5.30 6.56
N CYS A 140 -16.48 -5.19 5.65
CA CYS A 140 -16.40 -4.05 4.75
C CYS A 140 -17.55 -4.08 3.74
N GLU A 141 -18.08 -2.91 3.38
CA GLU A 141 -18.93 -2.79 2.21
C GLU A 141 -18.07 -2.71 0.96
N VAL A 142 -18.43 -3.48 -0.06
CA VAL A 142 -17.81 -3.38 -1.37
C VAL A 142 -18.52 -2.29 -2.15
N LEU A 143 -17.82 -1.19 -2.39
CA LEU A 143 -18.35 -0.06 -3.16
C LEU A 143 -18.31 -0.34 -4.65
N CYS A 144 -17.17 -0.84 -5.14
CA CYS A 144 -17.01 -1.28 -6.51
C CYS A 144 -15.84 -2.26 -6.66
N ARG A 145 -15.84 -2.97 -7.78
CA ARG A 145 -14.74 -3.82 -8.23
C ARG A 145 -14.49 -3.54 -9.70
N PHE A 146 -13.22 -3.42 -10.07
CA PHE A 146 -12.80 -3.16 -11.45
C PHE A 146 -11.44 -3.82 -11.73
N GLY A 147 -11.12 -3.93 -13.01
CA GLY A 147 -9.97 -4.71 -13.47
C GLY A 147 -10.33 -6.16 -13.78
N SER A 148 -9.44 -6.80 -14.54
CA SER A 148 -9.53 -8.18 -14.97
C SER A 148 -8.12 -8.70 -15.30
N PHE A 149 -7.99 -9.96 -15.69
CA PHE A 149 -6.72 -10.48 -16.18
C PHE A 149 -6.19 -9.69 -17.40
N GLU A 150 -7.09 -9.17 -18.24
CA GLU A 150 -6.71 -8.42 -19.46
C GLU A 150 -6.26 -6.99 -19.17
N SER A 151 -6.70 -6.40 -18.06
CA SER A 151 -6.47 -4.98 -17.75
C SER A 151 -5.55 -4.75 -16.56
N THR A 152 -5.59 -5.61 -15.56
CA THR A 152 -4.76 -5.53 -14.35
C THR A 152 -4.30 -6.93 -13.93
N PRO A 153 -3.55 -7.67 -14.76
CA PRO A 153 -3.11 -9.02 -14.42
C PRO A 153 -2.19 -9.02 -13.20
N TYR A 154 -2.56 -9.76 -12.15
CA TYR A 154 -1.73 -9.90 -10.93
C TYR A 154 -1.24 -8.56 -10.35
N PRO A 155 -2.15 -7.64 -9.98
CA PRO A 155 -1.78 -6.29 -9.60
C PRO A 155 -0.88 -6.29 -8.37
N ILE A 156 0.21 -5.51 -8.43
CA ILE A 156 1.28 -5.50 -7.43
C ILE A 156 1.29 -4.25 -6.56
N GLY A 157 0.53 -3.23 -6.96
CA GLY A 157 0.54 -1.92 -6.33
C GLY A 157 -0.63 -1.07 -6.78
N VAL A 158 -1.10 -0.22 -5.87
CA VAL A 158 -2.11 0.80 -6.13
C VAL A 158 -1.73 2.08 -5.42
N ASP A 159 -2.01 3.21 -6.05
CA ASP A 159 -2.01 4.51 -5.40
C ASP A 159 -3.11 5.40 -6.01
N VAL A 160 -3.48 6.47 -5.32
CA VAL A 160 -4.53 7.39 -5.78
C VAL A 160 -4.01 8.81 -5.79
N SER A 161 -4.22 9.52 -6.90
CA SER A 161 -3.85 10.93 -7.03
C SER A 161 -4.71 11.81 -6.13
N THR A 162 -4.24 13.04 -5.86
CA THR A 162 -5.04 14.04 -5.13
C THR A 162 -6.33 14.42 -5.88
N ASN A 163 -6.41 14.17 -7.19
CA ASN A 163 -7.60 14.38 -8.01
C ASN A 163 -8.56 13.17 -7.99
N GLY A 164 -8.15 12.04 -7.41
CA GLY A 164 -8.93 10.80 -7.37
C GLY A 164 -8.67 9.84 -8.53
N ASP A 165 -7.56 10.02 -9.26
CA ASP A 165 -7.15 9.06 -10.29
C ASP A 165 -6.54 7.84 -9.61
N VAL A 166 -7.17 6.68 -9.79
CA VAL A 166 -6.70 5.41 -9.23
C VAL A 166 -5.74 4.76 -10.21
N LEU A 167 -4.50 4.58 -9.76
CA LEU A 167 -3.39 4.04 -10.53
C LEU A 167 -3.08 2.64 -10.02
N VAL A 168 -3.12 1.65 -10.90
CA VAL A 168 -2.89 0.25 -10.59
C VAL A 168 -1.72 -0.24 -11.42
N ALA A 169 -0.69 -0.79 -10.77
CA ALA A 169 0.47 -1.33 -11.47
C ALA A 169 0.46 -2.85 -11.49
N ASP A 170 0.93 -3.40 -12.61
CA ASP A 170 1.32 -4.79 -12.73
C ASP A 170 2.65 -4.95 -13.46
N SER A 171 3.22 -6.15 -13.37
CA SER A 171 4.44 -6.51 -14.10
C SER A 171 4.35 -7.87 -14.77
N HIS A 172 3.13 -8.26 -15.17
CA HIS A 172 2.92 -9.51 -15.88
C HIS A 172 3.55 -9.45 -17.28
N GLY A 173 3.93 -10.59 -17.85
CA GLY A 173 4.49 -10.60 -19.21
C GLY A 173 5.84 -9.88 -19.41
N ASN A 174 6.57 -9.57 -18.33
CA ASN A 174 7.87 -8.89 -18.34
C ASN A 174 7.85 -7.41 -18.80
N HIS A 175 6.71 -6.74 -18.76
CA HIS A 175 6.61 -5.29 -18.95
C HIS A 175 6.04 -4.67 -17.69
N PHE A 176 6.28 -3.37 -17.45
CA PHE A 176 5.64 -2.65 -16.35
C PHE A 176 4.45 -1.88 -16.90
N HIS A 177 3.24 -2.23 -16.45
CA HIS A 177 1.99 -1.66 -16.91
C HIS A 177 1.33 -0.85 -15.78
N ILE A 178 0.74 0.28 -16.13
CA ILE A 178 -0.02 1.14 -15.22
C ILE A 178 -1.38 1.40 -15.84
N TYR A 179 -2.42 0.89 -15.18
CA TYR A 179 -3.81 1.17 -15.48
C TYR A 179 -4.29 2.36 -14.65
N CYS A 180 -4.81 3.39 -15.31
CA CYS A 180 -5.36 4.59 -14.68
C CYS A 180 -6.88 4.62 -14.88
N CYS A 181 -7.62 4.83 -13.79
CA CYS A 181 -9.08 4.87 -13.82
C CYS A 181 -9.65 5.86 -12.80
N THR A 182 -10.94 6.17 -12.93
CA THR A 182 -11.67 6.97 -11.95
C THR A 182 -11.86 6.20 -10.64
N THR A 183 -12.31 6.88 -9.59
CA THR A 183 -12.63 6.28 -8.30
C THR A 183 -13.66 5.15 -8.34
N ASP A 184 -14.45 5.06 -9.42
CA ASP A 184 -15.46 4.01 -9.65
C ASP A 184 -15.01 2.97 -10.70
N GLY A 185 -13.75 3.03 -11.14
CA GLY A 185 -13.14 2.03 -12.02
C GLY A 185 -13.30 2.27 -13.52
N GLN A 186 -13.83 3.43 -13.94
CA GLN A 186 -13.90 3.76 -15.37
C GLN A 186 -12.50 4.08 -15.90
N ARG A 187 -12.08 3.38 -16.96
CA ARG A 187 -10.75 3.57 -17.55
C ARG A 187 -10.55 5.00 -18.04
N LEU A 188 -9.40 5.57 -17.69
CA LEU A 188 -8.92 6.85 -18.19
C LEU A 188 -7.77 6.66 -19.17
N GLN A 189 -6.73 5.93 -18.77
CA GLN A 189 -5.52 5.74 -19.56
C GLN A 189 -4.75 4.48 -19.15
N GLU A 190 -3.88 3.99 -20.02
CA GLU A 190 -2.93 2.91 -19.75
C GLU A 190 -1.54 3.35 -20.19
N PHE A 191 -0.53 2.91 -19.45
CA PHE A 191 0.88 3.17 -19.74
C PHE A 191 1.67 1.87 -19.66
N GLU A 192 2.56 1.65 -20.62
CA GLU A 192 3.43 0.48 -20.62
C GLU A 192 4.88 0.89 -20.81
N CYS A 193 5.76 0.43 -19.91
CA CYS A 193 7.19 0.51 -20.10
C CYS A 193 7.67 -0.72 -20.88
N SER A 194 7.79 -0.57 -22.19
CA SER A 194 8.27 -1.61 -23.10
C SER A 194 9.79 -1.57 -23.33
N GLN A 195 10.47 -0.52 -22.87
CA GLN A 195 11.91 -0.31 -23.11
C GLN A 195 12.79 -1.22 -22.25
N LEU A 196 12.28 -1.70 -21.12
CA LEU A 196 13.01 -2.55 -20.18
C LEU A 196 12.15 -3.76 -19.85
N LYS A 197 12.76 -4.95 -19.94
CA LYS A 197 12.13 -6.17 -19.43
C LYS A 197 12.12 -6.12 -17.91
N ILE A 198 10.96 -5.85 -17.35
CA ILE A 198 10.76 -5.66 -15.91
C ILE A 198 9.88 -6.79 -15.40
N SER A 199 10.33 -7.46 -14.35
CA SER A 199 9.54 -8.51 -13.70
C SER A 199 9.61 -8.39 -12.18
N ARG A 200 8.61 -8.97 -11.51
CA ARG A 200 8.52 -9.03 -10.04
C ARG A 200 8.71 -7.67 -9.38
N CYS A 201 8.02 -6.66 -9.91
CA CYS A 201 7.90 -5.38 -9.24
C CYS A 201 7.04 -5.52 -7.98
N VAL A 202 7.24 -4.60 -7.04
CA VAL A 202 6.48 -4.53 -5.79
C VAL A 202 6.12 -3.09 -5.47
N GLY A 203 4.85 -2.87 -5.12
CA GLY A 203 4.33 -1.57 -4.74
C GLY A 203 4.28 -0.57 -5.89
N LEU A 204 3.43 0.44 -5.70
CA LEU A 204 3.35 1.62 -6.56
C LEU A 204 3.09 2.83 -5.67
N ARG A 205 3.92 3.86 -5.73
CA ARG A 205 3.65 5.11 -5.00
C ARG A 205 3.76 6.31 -5.92
N LEU A 206 2.80 7.21 -5.81
CA LEU A 206 2.74 8.49 -6.48
C LEU A 206 3.31 9.57 -5.54
N THR A 207 4.30 10.30 -6.01
CA THR A 207 4.85 11.42 -5.24
C THR A 207 4.02 12.69 -5.43
N SER A 208 4.18 13.65 -4.53
CA SER A 208 3.55 14.98 -4.63
C SER A 208 3.93 15.75 -5.90
N GLU A 209 5.10 15.46 -6.46
CA GLU A 209 5.59 16.06 -7.70
C GLU A 209 5.04 15.38 -8.96
N GLY A 210 4.31 14.27 -8.81
CA GLY A 210 3.82 13.48 -9.93
C GLY A 210 4.85 12.53 -10.51
N PHE A 211 5.59 11.84 -9.66
CA PHE A 211 6.38 10.68 -10.09
C PHE A 211 5.73 9.40 -9.61
N LEU A 212 5.62 8.40 -10.48
CA LEU A 212 5.30 7.04 -10.07
C LEU A 212 6.57 6.28 -9.78
N ILE A 213 6.61 5.66 -8.62
CA ILE A 213 7.74 4.92 -8.10
C ILE A 213 7.32 3.47 -7.87
N SER A 214 8.12 2.54 -8.39
CA SER A 214 8.01 1.11 -8.10
C SER A 214 9.39 0.49 -7.96
N VAL A 215 9.50 -0.66 -7.30
CA VAL A 215 10.77 -1.36 -7.11
C VAL A 215 10.72 -2.69 -7.83
N SER A 216 11.65 -2.94 -8.75
CA SER A 216 11.85 -4.26 -9.36
C SER A 216 12.75 -5.11 -8.47
N LYS A 217 12.18 -6.11 -7.79
CA LYS A 217 12.93 -7.00 -6.91
C LYS A 217 13.96 -7.83 -7.66
N HIS A 218 13.60 -8.31 -8.86
CA HIS A 218 14.47 -9.17 -9.66
C HIS A 218 15.66 -8.40 -10.27
N ASN A 219 15.41 -7.15 -10.69
CA ASN A 219 16.41 -6.33 -11.36
C ASN A 219 17.15 -5.39 -10.40
N HIS A 220 16.86 -5.44 -9.09
CA HIS A 220 17.45 -4.55 -8.08
C HIS A 220 17.37 -3.06 -8.43
N THR A 221 16.27 -2.66 -9.07
CA THR A 221 16.13 -1.33 -9.69
C THR A 221 14.96 -0.56 -9.09
N LEU A 222 15.17 0.72 -8.80
CA LEU A 222 14.11 1.69 -8.54
C LEU A 222 13.62 2.25 -9.87
N LEU A 223 12.34 2.09 -10.16
CA LEU A 223 11.70 2.63 -11.35
C LEU A 223 11.04 3.94 -10.99
N ILE A 224 11.33 4.99 -11.75
CA ILE A 224 10.72 6.31 -11.59
C ILE A 224 10.16 6.72 -12.95
N PHE A 225 8.85 6.93 -13.00
CA PHE A 225 8.14 7.37 -14.19
C PHE A 225 7.60 8.77 -13.95
N SER A 226 7.85 9.70 -14.87
CA SER A 226 7.15 10.98 -14.85
C SER A 226 5.69 10.72 -15.22
N THR A 227 4.76 10.95 -14.30
CA THR A 227 3.35 10.87 -14.69
C THR A 227 3.04 12.07 -15.56
N ILE A 228 2.67 11.79 -16.80
CA ILE A 228 2.03 12.78 -17.64
C ILE A 228 0.59 12.90 -17.11
N PHE A 229 0.39 13.70 -16.06
CA PHE A 229 -0.96 14.15 -15.76
C PHE A 229 -1.43 14.94 -16.96
N VAL A 230 -2.57 14.55 -17.52
CA VAL A 230 -3.30 15.39 -18.47
C VAL A 230 -3.68 16.64 -17.69
N ASN A 231 -3.12 17.79 -18.08
CA ASN A 231 -3.16 19.11 -17.45
C ASN A 231 -4.21 19.32 -16.34
N PRO A 232 -3.85 19.91 -15.17
CA PRO A 232 -4.86 20.42 -14.26
C PRO A 232 -5.73 21.45 -15.00
N PRO A 233 -7.05 21.54 -14.73
CA PRO A 233 -7.85 22.64 -15.24
C PRO A 233 -7.19 23.95 -14.79
N ALA A 234 -7.03 24.88 -15.72
CA ALA A 234 -6.45 26.18 -15.44
C ALA A 234 -7.16 26.81 -14.23
N PRO A 235 -6.43 27.42 -13.27
CA PRO A 235 -7.08 28.15 -12.20
C PRO A 235 -7.93 29.27 -12.81
N LEU A 236 -9.21 29.32 -12.41
CA LEU A 236 -10.09 30.46 -12.62
C LEU A 236 -9.59 31.69 -11.85
#